data_AF-A0A895XPC3-F1
#
_entry.id   AF-A0A895XPC3-F1
#
_cell.length_a   1.000
_cell.length_b   1.000
_cell.length_c   1.000
_cell.angle_alpha   90.00
_cell.angle_beta   90.00
_cell.angle_gamma   90.00
#
_symmetry.space_group_name_H-M   'P 1'
#
loop_
_entity.id
_entity.type
_entity.pdbx_description
1 polymer ?
#
loop_
_entity_poly.entity_id
_entity_poly.type
_entity_poly.pdbx_seq_one_letter_code
_entity_poly.pdbx_strand_id
1 'polypeptide(L)'
;MGTHPSTRSLLGATSFALAGIAFILYPTLRPWGDKTEGDTVANAAAFASDAWLVSHCLGMVGFIATAVGLWTFAGWINAGPHTRLLTAAAATFLTGVGLTLPYYGLETFTLNTVAKELSAGEAVALADQIREHSLAMTFFGLGLVALALGAVMAAVALWRTGIAHRWSAVIMAGGFALYLPQFFTPPAARIGHGLVLGLGLLWMAWAMLRPAKAVGSQAGEG
;
A
#
# COMPACT_ATOMS: atom_id res chain seq x y z
N MET A 1 13.38 -25.12 22.87
CA MET A 1 12.79 -25.60 21.59
C MET A 1 12.36 -24.38 20.79
N GLY A 2 13.01 -24.10 19.66
CA GLY A 2 12.61 -23.00 18.78
C GLY A 2 11.31 -23.35 18.08
N THR A 3 10.23 -22.64 18.37
CA THR A 3 8.96 -22.80 17.66
C THR A 3 9.14 -22.24 16.25
N HIS A 4 9.12 -23.10 15.23
CA HIS A 4 9.10 -22.64 13.85
C HIS A 4 7.84 -21.79 13.59
N PRO A 5 7.94 -20.69 12.81
CA PRO A 5 6.78 -19.90 12.41
C PRO A 5 5.76 -20.78 11.69
N SER A 6 4.47 -20.59 11.96
CA SER A 6 3.42 -21.29 11.21
C SER A 6 3.40 -20.82 9.75
N THR A 7 2.92 -21.65 8.82
CA THR A 7 2.79 -21.31 7.39
C THR A 7 2.01 -20.00 7.17
N ARG A 8 1.00 -19.74 7.99
CA ARG A 8 0.20 -18.50 7.95
C ARG A 8 1.01 -17.27 8.37
N SER A 9 1.86 -17.40 9.40
CA SER A 9 2.77 -16.33 9.83
C SER A 9 3.83 -16.05 8.75
N LEU A 10 4.38 -17.08 8.12
CA LEU A 10 5.34 -16.92 7.03
C LEU A 10 4.73 -16.24 5.80
N LEU A 11 3.52 -16.64 5.42
CA LEU A 11 2.80 -16.04 4.29
C LEU A 11 2.54 -14.55 4.56
N GLY A 12 1.99 -14.21 5.73
CA GLY A 12 1.73 -12.81 6.08
C GLY A 12 3.00 -11.96 6.18
N ALA A 13 4.06 -12.49 6.78
CA ALA A 13 5.36 -11.82 6.82
C ALA A 13 5.92 -11.57 5.42
N THR A 14 5.86 -12.58 4.54
CA THR A 14 6.33 -12.46 3.14
C THR A 14 5.50 -11.43 2.38
N SER A 15 4.17 -11.42 2.55
CA SER A 15 3.28 -10.46 1.92
C SER A 15 3.56 -9.03 2.39
N PHE A 16 3.74 -8.78 3.69
CA PHE A 16 4.11 -7.46 4.19
C PHE A 16 5.52 -7.03 3.75
N ALA A 17 6.47 -7.96 3.67
CA ALA A 17 7.81 -7.66 3.18
C ALA A 17 7.78 -7.25 1.70
N LEU A 18 7.07 -8.03 0.87
CA LEU A 18 6.85 -7.71 -0.54
C LEU A 18 6.18 -6.35 -0.70
N ALA A 19 5.13 -6.08 0.10
CA ALA A 19 4.45 -4.80 0.08
C ALA A 19 5.39 -3.64 0.44
N GLY A 20 6.19 -3.81 1.50
CA GLY A 20 7.12 -2.79 1.96
C GLY A 20 8.18 -2.45 0.93
N ILE A 21 8.78 -3.48 0.31
CA ILE A 21 9.74 -3.31 -0.79
C ILE A 21 9.07 -2.60 -1.96
N ALA A 22 7.86 -3.01 -2.35
CA ALA A 22 7.16 -2.43 -3.48
C ALA A 22 6.81 -0.95 -3.27
N PHE A 23 6.35 -0.55 -2.08
CA PHE A 23 6.07 0.86 -1.76
C PHE A 23 7.32 1.74 -1.59
N ILE A 24 8.47 1.16 -1.28
CA ILE A 24 9.76 1.86 -1.37
C ILE A 24 10.11 2.07 -2.84
N LEU A 25 10.12 0.99 -3.62
CA LEU A 25 10.62 1.00 -4.98
C LEU A 25 9.72 1.79 -5.95
N TYR A 26 8.41 1.79 -5.74
CA TYR A 26 7.47 2.51 -6.60
C TYR A 26 7.85 3.99 -6.77
N PRO A 27 7.79 4.86 -5.75
CA PRO A 27 8.07 6.27 -5.93
C PRO A 27 9.56 6.56 -6.23
N THR A 28 10.49 5.68 -5.83
CA THR A 28 11.92 5.88 -6.12
C THR A 28 12.29 5.60 -7.57
N LEU A 29 11.62 4.63 -8.21
CA LEU A 29 11.87 4.28 -9.61
C LEU A 29 10.94 5.03 -10.57
N ARG A 30 9.84 5.60 -10.07
CA ARG A 30 8.87 6.32 -10.88
C ARG A 30 9.53 7.52 -11.57
N PRO A 31 9.46 7.63 -12.91
CA PRO A 31 9.90 8.84 -13.59
C PRO A 31 8.94 9.99 -13.24
N TRP A 32 9.49 11.08 -12.73
CA TRP A 32 8.71 12.26 -12.29
C TRP A 32 8.57 13.34 -13.36
N GLY A 33 8.96 13.03 -14.60
CA GLY A 33 8.87 13.96 -15.73
C GLY A 33 7.46 14.51 -15.93
N ASP A 34 6.43 13.70 -15.67
CA ASP A 34 5.00 14.06 -15.70
C ASP A 34 4.55 15.11 -14.67
N LYS A 35 5.46 15.59 -13.83
CA LYS A 35 5.25 16.68 -12.87
C LYS A 35 6.07 17.93 -13.20
N THR A 36 6.64 17.98 -14.41
CA THR A 36 7.34 19.17 -14.92
C THR A 36 6.31 20.07 -15.61
N GLU A 37 5.96 21.19 -14.97
CA GLU A 37 4.93 22.09 -15.49
C GLU A 37 5.35 22.68 -16.85
N GLY A 38 4.44 22.57 -17.83
CA GLY A 38 4.64 23.11 -19.18
C GLY A 38 5.55 22.29 -20.11
N ASP A 39 6.17 21.20 -19.64
CA ASP A 39 7.06 20.37 -20.46
C ASP A 39 6.35 19.11 -20.96
N THR A 40 5.65 19.24 -22.09
CA THR A 40 4.91 18.13 -22.71
C THR A 40 5.83 17.00 -23.19
N VAL A 41 7.08 17.32 -23.54
CA VAL A 41 8.07 16.33 -24.00
C VAL A 41 8.55 15.49 -22.82
N ALA A 42 8.91 16.11 -21.70
CA ALA A 42 9.27 15.40 -20.48
C ALA A 42 8.10 14.57 -19.92
N ASN A 43 6.88 15.09 -20.00
CA ASN A 43 5.68 14.36 -19.59
C ASN A 43 5.49 13.08 -20.42
N ALA A 44 5.49 13.20 -21.75
CA ALA A 44 5.34 12.05 -22.65
C ALA A 44 6.49 11.05 -22.50
N ALA A 45 7.73 11.53 -22.36
CA ALA A 45 8.90 10.66 -22.13
C ALA A 45 8.79 9.86 -20.82
N ALA A 46 8.23 10.46 -19.76
CA ALA A 46 7.98 9.77 -18.50
C ALA A 46 7.01 8.61 -18.72
N PHE A 47 5.86 8.87 -19.37
CA PHE A 47 4.84 7.85 -19.66
C PHE A 47 5.38 6.72 -20.53
N ALA A 48 6.17 7.03 -21.57
CA ALA A 48 6.71 6.06 -22.52
C ALA A 48 7.77 5.12 -21.92
N SER A 49 8.37 5.46 -20.78
CA SER A 49 9.49 4.70 -20.21
C SER A 49 9.06 3.35 -19.59
N ASP A 50 9.96 2.37 -19.58
CA ASP A 50 9.71 1.10 -18.86
C ASP A 50 9.69 1.30 -17.33
N ALA A 51 10.42 2.32 -16.84
CA ALA A 51 10.38 2.72 -15.44
C ALA A 51 8.96 3.12 -15.00
N TRP A 52 8.18 3.76 -15.88
CA TRP A 52 6.75 4.01 -15.65
C TRP A 52 5.99 2.72 -15.36
N LEU A 53 6.06 1.75 -16.27
CA LEU A 53 5.38 0.47 -16.13
C LEU A 53 5.77 -0.27 -14.86
N VAL A 54 7.08 -0.46 -14.66
CA VAL A 54 7.61 -1.21 -13.50
C VAL A 54 7.20 -0.54 -12.19
N SER A 55 7.34 0.78 -12.09
CA SER A 55 7.01 1.52 -10.88
C SER A 55 5.52 1.40 -10.52
N HIS A 56 4.61 1.59 -11.47
CA HIS A 56 3.17 1.49 -11.17
C HIS A 56 2.73 0.05 -10.88
N CYS A 57 3.29 -0.95 -11.56
CA CYS A 57 3.10 -2.36 -11.22
C CYS A 57 3.55 -2.66 -9.77
N LEU A 58 4.67 -2.09 -9.31
CA LEU A 58 5.10 -2.18 -7.91
C LEU A 58 4.06 -1.54 -6.98
N GLY A 59 3.48 -0.39 -7.33
CA GLY A 59 2.36 0.21 -6.58
C GLY A 59 1.18 -0.76 -6.44
N MET A 60 0.75 -1.40 -7.52
CA MET A 60 -0.32 -2.41 -7.51
C MET A 60 0.04 -3.61 -6.63
N VAL A 61 1.25 -4.16 -6.77
CA VAL A 61 1.77 -5.26 -5.96
C VAL A 61 1.78 -4.88 -4.48
N GLY A 62 2.17 -3.65 -4.15
CA GLY A 62 2.15 -3.12 -2.78
C GLY A 62 0.77 -3.21 -2.14
N PHE A 63 -0.27 -2.77 -2.86
CA PHE A 63 -1.65 -2.85 -2.38
C PHE A 63 -2.13 -4.30 -2.23
N ILE A 64 -1.94 -5.13 -3.25
CA ILE A 64 -2.38 -6.53 -3.23
C ILE A 64 -1.69 -7.30 -2.10
N ALA A 65 -0.36 -7.16 -1.99
CA ALA A 65 0.42 -7.84 -0.97
C ALA A 65 0.04 -7.36 0.44
N THR A 66 -0.28 -6.08 0.64
CA THR A 66 -0.80 -5.59 1.92
C THR A 66 -2.15 -6.24 2.25
N ALA A 67 -3.06 -6.36 1.28
CA ALA A 67 -4.36 -7.01 1.50
C ALA A 67 -4.18 -8.47 1.91
N VAL A 68 -3.30 -9.22 1.24
CA VAL A 68 -2.97 -10.61 1.59
C VAL A 68 -2.33 -10.70 2.98
N GLY A 69 -1.42 -9.77 3.31
CA GLY A 69 -0.82 -9.65 4.65
C GLY A 69 -1.88 -9.46 5.74
N LEU A 70 -2.84 -8.55 5.54
CA LEU A 70 -3.93 -8.31 6.47
C LEU A 70 -4.87 -9.53 6.62
N TRP A 71 -5.21 -10.19 5.51
CA TRP A 71 -6.06 -11.39 5.54
C TRP A 71 -5.42 -12.57 6.28
N THR A 72 -4.14 -12.82 6.03
CA THR A 72 -3.40 -13.89 6.72
C THR A 72 -3.21 -13.57 8.20
N PHE A 73 -2.98 -12.30 8.52
CA PHE A 73 -2.91 -11.81 9.89
C PHE A 73 -4.25 -11.94 10.63
N ALA A 74 -5.38 -11.65 9.98
CA ALA A 74 -6.72 -11.90 10.52
C ALA A 74 -6.92 -13.38 10.87
N GLY A 75 -6.48 -14.28 9.99
CA GLY A 75 -6.50 -15.72 10.22
C GLY A 75 -5.53 -16.20 11.31
N TRP A 76 -4.48 -15.44 11.62
CA TRP A 76 -3.51 -15.74 12.67
C TRP A 76 -4.01 -15.35 14.06
N ILE A 77 -4.65 -14.18 14.21
CA ILE A 77 -5.25 -13.71 15.48
C ILE A 77 -6.57 -14.41 15.82
N ASN A 78 -7.08 -15.27 14.94
CA ASN A 78 -8.36 -15.98 14.99
C ASN A 78 -8.59 -16.90 16.22
N ALA A 79 -7.75 -16.80 17.26
CA ALA A 79 -7.88 -17.42 18.57
C ALA A 79 -8.29 -16.40 19.68
N GLY A 80 -8.92 -15.26 19.35
CA GLY A 80 -9.32 -14.26 20.34
C GLY A 80 -10.44 -13.27 19.95
N PRO A 81 -10.87 -12.40 20.89
CA PRO A 81 -12.03 -11.51 20.74
C PRO A 81 -11.86 -10.38 19.70
N HIS A 82 -10.64 -10.11 19.23
CA HIS A 82 -10.34 -9.03 18.26
C HIS A 82 -10.51 -9.43 16.79
N THR A 83 -10.83 -10.69 16.52
CA THR A 83 -10.89 -11.28 15.17
C THR A 83 -11.86 -10.57 14.24
N ARG A 84 -13.08 -10.25 14.70
CA ARG A 84 -14.12 -9.64 13.84
C ARG A 84 -13.68 -8.32 13.23
N LEU A 85 -13.03 -7.46 14.03
CA LEU A 85 -12.54 -6.16 13.57
C LEU A 85 -11.41 -6.33 12.55
N LEU A 86 -10.52 -7.30 12.74
CA LEU A 86 -9.40 -7.54 11.86
C LEU A 86 -9.84 -8.15 10.52
N THR A 87 -10.85 -9.04 10.53
CA THR A 87 -11.49 -9.54 9.30
C THR A 87 -12.20 -8.40 8.56
N ALA A 88 -12.94 -7.55 9.27
CA ALA A 88 -13.57 -6.38 8.66
C ALA A 88 -12.53 -5.40 8.08
N ALA A 89 -11.40 -5.22 8.76
CA ALA A 89 -10.28 -4.41 8.28
C ALA A 89 -9.70 -4.97 6.98
N ALA A 90 -9.42 -6.28 6.91
CA ALA A 90 -8.89 -6.94 5.72
C ALA A 90 -9.88 -6.89 4.54
N ALA A 91 -11.18 -7.10 4.80
CA ALA A 91 -12.22 -6.98 3.79
C ALA A 91 -12.34 -5.55 3.25
N THR A 92 -12.39 -4.55 4.14
CA THR A 92 -12.47 -3.13 3.77
C THR A 92 -11.25 -2.70 2.96
N PHE A 93 -10.06 -3.12 3.38
CA PHE A 93 -8.83 -2.84 2.64
C PHE A 93 -8.86 -3.51 1.26
N LEU A 94 -9.28 -4.78 1.16
CA LEU A 94 -9.40 -5.48 -0.12
C LEU A 94 -10.40 -4.81 -1.07
N THR A 95 -11.53 -4.31 -0.55
CA THR A 95 -12.45 -3.47 -1.33
C THR A 95 -11.75 -2.22 -1.85
N GLY A 96 -10.95 -1.55 -1.00
CA GLY A 96 -10.12 -0.42 -1.41
C GLY A 96 -9.15 -0.77 -2.54
N VAL A 97 -8.49 -1.93 -2.47
CA VAL A 97 -7.63 -2.44 -3.55
C VAL A 97 -8.44 -2.62 -4.84
N GLY A 98 -9.59 -3.31 -4.78
CA GLY A 98 -10.45 -3.55 -5.94
C GLY A 98 -10.96 -2.27 -6.62
N LEU A 99 -11.20 -1.21 -5.86
CA LEU A 99 -11.63 0.09 -6.39
C LEU A 99 -10.47 0.93 -6.95
N THR A 100 -9.26 0.76 -6.41
CA THR A 100 -8.06 1.54 -6.78
C THR A 100 -7.37 0.98 -8.02
N LEU A 101 -7.28 -0.35 -8.14
CA LEU A 101 -6.50 -1.02 -9.19
C LEU A 101 -6.97 -0.73 -10.63
N PRO A 102 -8.29 -0.59 -10.94
CA PRO A 102 -8.72 -0.24 -12.30
C PRO A 102 -8.13 1.10 -12.77
N TYR A 103 -8.07 2.11 -11.89
CA TYR A 103 -7.45 3.40 -12.20
C TYR A 103 -5.95 3.23 -12.45
N TYR A 104 -5.24 2.54 -11.55
CA TYR A 104 -3.81 2.25 -11.73
C TYR A 104 -3.55 1.50 -13.04
N GLY A 105 -4.34 0.49 -13.38
CA GLY A 105 -4.17 -0.32 -14.58
C GLY A 105 -4.31 0.53 -15.85
N LEU A 106 -5.38 1.34 -15.91
CA LEU A 106 -5.63 2.27 -17.01
C LEU A 106 -4.46 3.26 -17.15
N GLU A 107 -4.06 3.91 -16.05
CA GLU A 107 -2.96 4.89 -16.05
C GLU A 107 -1.62 4.25 -16.44
N THR A 108 -1.37 3.02 -16.02
CA THR A 108 -0.09 2.34 -16.27
C THR A 108 0.06 1.95 -17.73
N PHE A 109 -0.90 1.17 -18.25
CA PHE A 109 -0.75 0.51 -19.54
C PHE A 109 -1.18 1.41 -20.70
N THR A 110 -2.24 2.20 -20.53
CA THR A 110 -2.73 3.07 -21.60
C THR A 110 -1.78 4.22 -21.81
N LEU A 111 -1.34 4.92 -20.74
CA LEU A 111 -0.44 6.07 -20.91
C LEU A 111 0.91 5.68 -21.54
N ASN A 112 1.44 4.50 -21.18
CA ASN A 112 2.67 4.01 -21.79
C ASN A 112 2.51 3.75 -23.30
N THR A 113 1.39 3.12 -23.69
CA THR A 113 1.12 2.81 -25.10
C THR A 113 0.93 4.11 -25.89
N VAL A 114 0.05 5.00 -25.44
CA VAL A 114 -0.26 6.24 -26.19
C VAL A 114 0.93 7.18 -26.29
N ALA A 115 1.80 7.22 -25.27
CA ALA A 115 3.02 8.04 -25.31
C ALA A 115 4.09 7.50 -26.26
N LYS A 116 4.00 6.23 -26.68
CA LYS A 116 4.88 5.64 -27.70
C LYS A 116 4.34 5.85 -29.12
N GLU A 117 3.03 5.94 -29.28
CA GLU A 117 2.36 5.95 -30.58
C GLU A 117 1.92 7.35 -31.05
N LEU A 118 1.70 8.29 -30.12
CA LEU A 118 1.19 9.63 -30.42
C LEU A 118 2.27 10.71 -30.26
N SER A 119 2.00 11.91 -30.78
CA SER A 119 2.85 13.07 -30.47
C SER A 119 2.77 13.41 -28.97
N ALA A 120 3.82 14.06 -28.45
CA ALA A 120 3.88 14.42 -27.02
C ALA A 120 2.65 15.22 -26.55
N GLY A 121 2.16 16.15 -27.39
CA GLY A 121 0.96 16.94 -27.07
C GLY A 121 -0.31 16.10 -27.01
N GLU A 122 -0.52 15.20 -27.97
CA GLU A 122 -1.69 14.31 -28.02
C GLU A 122 -1.67 13.30 -26.87
N ALA A 123 -0.50 12.73 -26.57
CA ALA A 123 -0.31 11.79 -25.47
C ALA A 123 -0.64 12.43 -24.12
N VAL A 124 -0.16 13.66 -23.87
CA VAL A 124 -0.45 14.41 -22.64
C VAL A 124 -1.93 14.78 -22.56
N ALA A 125 -2.52 15.28 -23.64
CA ALA A 125 -3.94 15.64 -23.66
C ALA A 125 -4.87 14.45 -23.39
N LEU A 126 -4.53 13.27 -23.92
CA LEU A 126 -5.28 12.05 -23.63
C LEU A 126 -5.02 11.53 -22.20
N ALA A 127 -3.79 11.69 -21.69
CA ALA A 127 -3.46 11.34 -20.32
C ALA A 127 -4.29 12.13 -19.31
N ASP A 128 -4.45 13.44 -19.54
CA ASP A 128 -5.25 14.30 -18.68
C ASP A 128 -6.73 13.89 -18.71
N GLN A 129 -7.29 13.60 -19.89
CA GLN A 129 -8.66 13.09 -20.03
C GLN A 129 -8.89 11.79 -19.25
N ILE A 130 -7.91 10.87 -19.29
CA ILE A 130 -7.98 9.60 -18.55
C ILE A 130 -7.93 9.85 -17.05
N ARG A 131 -6.99 10.69 -16.60
CA ARG A 131 -6.74 10.96 -15.17
C ARG A 131 -7.86 11.75 -14.52
N GLU A 132 -8.47 12.67 -15.26
CA GLU A 132 -9.54 13.55 -14.78
C GLU A 132 -10.94 12.98 -15.01
N HIS A 133 -11.03 11.77 -15.57
CA HIS A 133 -12.32 11.11 -15.80
C HIS A 133 -13.08 10.95 -14.48
N SER A 134 -14.23 11.63 -14.37
CA SER A 134 -14.98 11.81 -13.11
C SER A 134 -15.33 10.50 -12.39
N LEU A 135 -15.79 9.50 -13.15
CA LEU A 135 -16.12 8.18 -12.60
C LEU A 135 -14.85 7.45 -12.11
N ALA A 136 -13.75 7.56 -12.86
CA ALA A 136 -12.51 6.89 -12.51
C ALA A 136 -11.92 7.49 -11.23
N MET A 137 -11.93 8.82 -11.13
CA MET A 137 -11.54 9.57 -9.93
C MET A 137 -12.43 9.26 -8.72
N THR A 138 -13.73 9.04 -8.92
CA THR A 138 -14.65 8.67 -7.84
C THR A 138 -14.31 7.28 -7.29
N PHE A 139 -14.14 6.28 -8.15
CA PHE A 139 -13.76 4.93 -7.73
C PHE A 139 -12.38 4.93 -7.06
N PHE A 140 -11.42 5.66 -7.65
CA PHE A 140 -10.09 5.80 -7.09
C PHE A 140 -10.12 6.44 -5.69
N GLY A 141 -10.83 7.56 -5.53
CA GLY A 141 -10.96 8.26 -4.25
C GLY A 141 -11.63 7.40 -3.18
N LEU A 142 -12.75 6.74 -3.50
CA LEU A 142 -13.41 5.79 -2.60
C LEU A 142 -12.50 4.61 -2.24
N GLY A 143 -11.71 4.13 -3.21
CA GLY A 143 -10.71 3.11 -3.01
C GLY A 143 -9.65 3.52 -1.98
N LEU A 144 -9.06 4.71 -2.15
CA LEU A 144 -8.08 5.26 -1.21
C LEU A 144 -8.65 5.46 0.21
N VAL A 145 -9.90 5.92 0.32
CA VAL A 145 -10.59 6.05 1.61
C VAL A 145 -10.78 4.68 2.26
N ALA A 146 -11.22 3.67 1.50
CA ALA A 146 -11.39 2.32 2.02
C ALA A 146 -10.06 1.68 2.45
N LEU A 147 -8.96 1.91 1.71
CA LEU A 147 -7.61 1.49 2.10
C LEU A 147 -7.20 2.10 3.44
N ALA A 148 -7.39 3.42 3.60
CA ALA A 148 -7.10 4.13 4.84
C ALA A 148 -7.93 3.58 6.02
N LEU A 149 -9.24 3.42 5.84
CA LEU A 149 -10.13 2.87 6.86
C LEU A 149 -9.73 1.45 7.26
N GLY A 150 -9.47 0.57 6.28
CA GLY A 150 -9.02 -0.79 6.54
C GLY A 150 -7.70 -0.83 7.33
N ALA A 151 -6.72 -0.01 6.96
CA ALA A 151 -5.45 0.05 7.68
C ALA A 151 -5.60 0.59 9.12
N VAL A 152 -6.43 1.62 9.32
CA VAL A 152 -6.73 2.17 10.65
C VAL A 152 -7.45 1.15 11.52
N MET A 153 -8.47 0.46 10.99
CA MET A 153 -9.17 -0.61 11.70
C MET A 153 -8.22 -1.73 12.12
N ALA A 154 -7.29 -2.12 11.23
CA ALA A 154 -6.25 -3.10 11.57
C ALA A 154 -5.36 -2.58 12.70
N ALA A 155 -4.84 -1.36 12.61
CA ALA A 155 -4.01 -0.78 13.67
C ALA A 155 -4.73 -0.71 15.02
N VAL A 156 -6.01 -0.33 15.05
CA VAL A 156 -6.84 -0.33 16.27
C VAL A 156 -6.99 -1.74 16.82
N ALA A 157 -7.23 -2.74 15.97
CA ALA A 157 -7.31 -4.14 16.40
C ALA A 157 -6.00 -4.61 17.02
N LEU A 158 -4.85 -4.34 16.38
CA LEU A 158 -3.52 -4.69 16.92
C LEU A 158 -3.17 -3.92 18.19
N TRP A 159 -3.59 -2.66 18.30
CA TRP A 159 -3.33 -1.88 19.50
C TRP A 159 -4.02 -2.50 20.72
N ARG A 160 -5.24 -3.02 20.53
CA ARG A 160 -6.05 -3.67 21.57
C ARG A 160 -5.53 -5.03 21.99
N THR A 161 -4.72 -5.71 21.18
CA THR A 161 -4.13 -7.02 21.55
C THR A 161 -2.93 -6.90 22.49
N GLY A 162 -2.39 -5.70 22.69
CA GLY A 162 -1.25 -5.46 23.60
C GLY A 162 0.10 -6.03 23.12
N ILE A 163 0.19 -6.49 21.87
CA ILE A 163 1.43 -7.06 21.31
C ILE A 163 2.50 -5.97 21.17
N ALA A 164 3.76 -6.31 21.49
CA ALA A 164 4.91 -5.39 21.56
C ALA A 164 5.20 -4.58 20.28
N HIS A 165 4.63 -4.96 19.14
CA HIS A 165 4.91 -4.36 17.83
C HIS A 165 3.79 -3.44 17.30
N ARG A 166 2.89 -2.96 18.17
CA ARG A 166 1.76 -2.08 17.82
C ARG A 166 2.13 -0.83 16.99
N TRP A 167 3.34 -0.30 17.14
CA TRP A 167 3.80 0.89 16.40
C TRP A 167 4.00 0.65 14.91
N SER A 168 4.35 -0.56 14.47
CA SER A 168 4.41 -0.86 13.02
C SER A 168 3.03 -0.73 12.38
N ALA A 169 1.98 -1.13 13.11
CA ALA A 169 0.59 -0.97 12.67
C ALA A 169 0.19 0.51 12.59
N VAL A 170 0.63 1.34 13.54
CA VAL A 170 0.38 2.78 13.53
C VAL A 170 1.06 3.45 12.33
N ILE A 171 2.32 3.10 12.03
CA ILE A 171 3.03 3.63 10.86
C ILE A 171 2.34 3.21 9.57
N MET A 172 1.95 1.94 9.43
CA MET A 172 1.18 1.45 8.29
C MET A 172 -0.14 2.23 8.13
N ALA A 173 -0.92 2.39 9.20
CA ALA A 173 -2.17 3.13 9.16
C ALA A 173 -1.96 4.60 8.81
N GLY A 174 -0.94 5.25 9.37
CA GLY A 174 -0.55 6.61 9.01
C GLY A 174 -0.16 6.74 7.55
N GLY A 175 0.63 5.79 7.02
CA GLY A 175 1.00 5.75 5.61
C GLY A 175 -0.21 5.63 4.67
N PHE A 176 -1.16 4.74 4.95
CA PHE A 176 -2.37 4.63 4.14
C PHE A 176 -3.33 5.82 4.31
N ALA A 177 -3.46 6.38 5.51
CA ALA A 177 -4.26 7.59 5.74
C ALA A 177 -3.69 8.82 5.00
N LEU A 178 -2.37 8.92 4.91
CA LEU A 178 -1.67 9.98 4.18
C LEU A 178 -1.52 9.68 2.68
N TYR A 179 -1.99 8.53 2.19
CA TYR A 179 -1.82 8.12 0.79
C TYR A 179 -2.57 9.06 -0.17
N LEU A 180 -3.79 9.51 0.20
CA LEU A 180 -4.50 10.51 -0.59
C LEU A 180 -3.83 11.90 -0.50
N PRO A 181 -3.53 12.45 0.69
CA PRO A 181 -2.83 13.72 0.83
C PRO A 181 -1.50 13.83 0.05
N GLN A 182 -0.70 12.75 -0.03
CA GLN A 182 0.59 12.82 -0.71
C GLN A 182 0.48 13.15 -2.22
N PHE A 183 -0.67 12.91 -2.87
CA PHE A 183 -0.87 13.26 -4.28
C PHE A 183 -0.79 14.77 -4.55
N PHE A 184 -0.89 15.60 -3.51
CA PHE A 184 -0.79 17.06 -3.59
C PHE A 184 0.60 17.58 -3.20
N THR A 185 1.59 16.69 -3.06
CA THR A 185 2.95 17.04 -2.64
C THR A 185 3.97 16.86 -3.77
N PRO A 186 5.15 17.51 -3.70
CA PRO A 186 6.23 17.33 -4.67
C PRO A 186 6.82 15.91 -4.67
N PRO A 187 7.57 15.50 -5.71
CA PRO A 187 8.19 14.18 -5.82
C PRO A 187 8.95 13.72 -4.57
N ALA A 188 9.76 14.60 -3.97
CA ALA A 188 10.55 14.28 -2.78
C ALA A 188 9.68 13.84 -1.59
N ALA A 189 8.53 14.49 -1.39
CA ALA A 189 7.60 14.14 -0.32
C ALA A 189 6.90 12.80 -0.56
N ARG A 190 6.58 12.47 -1.81
CA ARG A 190 5.99 11.17 -2.19
C ARG A 190 6.99 10.02 -2.03
N ILE A 191 8.27 10.25 -2.36
CA ILE A 191 9.36 9.32 -2.07
C ILE A 191 9.48 9.10 -0.56
N GLY A 192 9.51 10.18 0.22
CA GLY A 192 9.54 10.11 1.68
C GLY A 192 8.35 9.33 2.27
N HIS A 193 7.15 9.57 1.75
CA HIS A 193 5.94 8.82 2.12
C HIS A 193 6.09 7.32 1.85
N GLY A 194 6.51 6.93 0.64
CA GLY A 194 6.73 5.53 0.29
C GLY A 194 7.78 4.83 1.15
N LEU A 195 8.87 5.54 1.48
CA LEU A 195 9.89 5.05 2.42
C LEU A 195 9.31 4.78 3.81
N VAL A 196 8.56 5.72 4.38
CA VAL A 196 7.96 5.58 5.72
C VAL A 196 6.94 4.43 5.74
N LEU A 197 6.03 4.40 4.77
CA LEU A 197 5.05 3.33 4.64
C LEU A 197 5.73 1.97 4.47
N GLY A 198 6.72 1.89 3.58
CA GLY A 198 7.43 0.64 3.31
C GLY A 198 8.23 0.12 4.50
N LEU A 199 8.90 1.01 5.25
CA LEU A 199 9.57 0.64 6.50
C LEU A 199 8.58 0.16 7.57
N GLY A 200 7.40 0.78 7.66
CA GLY A 200 6.32 0.31 8.54
C GLY A 200 5.87 -1.12 8.22
N LEU A 201 5.71 -1.43 6.93
CA LEU A 201 5.32 -2.75 6.44
C LEU A 201 6.44 -3.79 6.65
N LEU A 202 7.70 -3.43 6.42
CA LEU A 202 8.85 -4.29 6.73
C LEU A 202 8.96 -4.58 8.23
N TRP A 203 8.68 -3.59 9.06
CA TRP A 203 8.62 -3.79 10.51
C TRP A 203 7.46 -4.73 10.89
N MET A 204 6.30 -4.61 10.24
CA MET A 204 5.19 -5.56 10.42
C MET A 204 5.59 -6.99 10.03
N ALA A 205 6.26 -7.17 8.89
CA ALA A 205 6.75 -8.46 8.44
C ALA A 205 7.69 -9.10 9.47
N TRP A 206 8.67 -8.33 9.96
CA TRP A 206 9.59 -8.78 10.99
C TRP A 206 8.89 -9.12 12.31
N ALA A 207 7.88 -8.34 12.71
CA ALA A 207 7.10 -8.59 13.92
C ALA A 207 6.35 -9.93 13.85
N MET A 208 5.84 -10.32 12.68
CA MET A 208 5.15 -11.60 12.48
C MET A 208 6.08 -12.81 12.57
N LEU A 209 7.38 -12.63 12.33
CA LEU A 209 8.39 -13.68 12.43
C LEU A 209 8.89 -13.88 13.87
N ARG A 210 8.57 -12.96 14.79
CA ARG A 210 8.97 -13.08 16.20
C ARG A 210 7.91 -13.85 17.00
N PRO A 211 8.33 -14.73 17.93
CA PRO A 211 7.41 -15.29 18.91
C PRO A 211 6.78 -14.13 19.69
N ALA A 212 5.45 -14.11 19.80
CA ALA A 212 4.77 -13.15 20.65
C ALA A 212 5.26 -13.39 22.10
N LYS A 213 6.03 -12.46 22.66
CA LYS A 213 6.28 -12.47 24.10
C LYS A 213 4.92 -12.25 24.77
N ALA A 214 4.38 -13.28 25.41
CA ALA A 214 3.25 -13.13 26.31
C ALA A 214 3.63 -12.06 27.34
N VAL A 215 2.92 -10.93 27.32
CA VAL A 215 3.06 -9.92 28.38
C VAL A 215 2.40 -10.50 29.62
N GLY A 216 3.24 -11.04 30.52
CA GLY A 216 3.02 -11.23 31.96
C GLY A 216 1.68 -11.80 32.41
N SER A 217 1.64 -13.11 32.64
CA SER A 217 0.98 -13.63 33.84
C SER A 217 1.78 -13.13 35.05
N GLN A 218 1.37 -12.00 35.63
CA GLN A 218 1.66 -11.69 37.02
C GLN A 218 0.33 -11.65 37.77
N ALA A 219 -0.17 -12.83 38.12
CA ALA A 219 -1.19 -13.01 39.14
C ALA A 219 -0.96 -14.38 39.77
N GLY A 220 -0.26 -14.40 40.90
CA GLY A 220 -0.05 -15.59 41.70
C GLY A 220 1.36 -15.67 42.26
N GLU A 221 1.60 -14.93 43.34
CA GLU A 221 2.42 -15.31 44.50
C GLU A 221 2.54 -14.09 45.42
N GLY A 222 1.94 -14.18 46.61
CA GLY A 222 1.95 -13.15 47.66
C GLY A 222 0.62 -13.04 48.38
#